data_AF-A0A317TYC9-F1
#
_entry.id   AF-A0A317TYC9-F1
#
_cell.length_a   1.000
_cell.length_b   1.000
_cell.length_c   1.000
_cell.angle_alpha   90.00
_cell.angle_beta   90.00
_cell.angle_gamma   90.00
#
_symmetry.space_group_name_H-M   'P 1'
#
loop_
_entity.id
_entity.type
_entity.pdbx_description
1 polymer ?
#
loop_
_entity_poly.entity_id
_entity_poly.type
_entity_poly.pdbx_seq_one_letter_code
_entity_poly.pdbx_strand_id
1 'polypeptide(L)'
;MALFAKTRRRWLSQFIDLSQGIPSHQTLARVFSLIEPLEFERCLSNWVGEISQLFTDDVIAIDGKTSRGSSHQRGNKKATHLINAYSPRLSTTLARYRYA
;
A
#
# COMPACT_ATOMS: atom_id res chain seq x y z
N MET A 1 -5.54 -10.37 0.97
CA MET A 1 -5.96 -10.51 2.39
C MET A 1 -5.67 -11.88 3.01
N ALA A 2 -5.98 -13.01 2.35
CA ALA A 2 -5.80 -14.33 2.96
C ALA A 2 -4.35 -14.63 3.40
N LEU A 3 -3.35 -14.28 2.58
CA LEU A 3 -1.94 -14.44 2.95
C LEU A 3 -1.56 -13.56 4.15
N PHE A 4 -1.98 -12.30 4.14
CA PHE A 4 -1.75 -11.36 5.25
C PHE A 4 -2.34 -11.88 6.57
N ALA A 5 -3.59 -12.34 6.56
CA ALA A 5 -4.23 -12.85 7.77
C ALA A 5 -3.59 -14.16 8.28
N LYS A 6 -3.05 -15.00 7.38
CA LYS A 6 -2.24 -16.17 7.74
C LYS A 6 -0.91 -15.78 8.37
N THR A 7 -0.17 -14.86 7.76
CA THR A 7 1.15 -14.45 8.26
C THR A 7 1.07 -13.60 9.53
N ARG A 8 -0.04 -12.87 9.73
CA ARG A 8 -0.27 -11.98 10.88
C ARG A 8 -1.25 -12.58 11.90
N ARG A 9 -1.48 -13.90 11.92
CA ARG A 9 -2.51 -14.55 12.74
C ARG A 9 -2.48 -14.12 14.22
N ARG A 10 -1.29 -14.09 14.84
CA ARG A 10 -1.11 -13.71 16.25
C ARG A 10 -1.55 -12.26 16.54
N TRP A 11 -1.27 -11.35 15.61
CA TRP A 11 -1.70 -9.96 15.73
C TRP A 11 -3.22 -9.87 15.54
N LEU A 12 -3.75 -10.55 14.53
CA LEU A 12 -5.18 -10.54 14.24
C LEU A 12 -6.03 -11.14 15.38
N SER A 13 -5.51 -12.16 16.08
CA SER A 13 -6.18 -12.75 17.26
C SER A 13 -6.30 -11.80 18.46
N GLN A 14 -5.65 -10.63 18.45
CA GLN A 14 -5.84 -9.60 19.48
C GLN A 14 -7.16 -8.83 19.29
N PHE A 15 -7.75 -8.91 18.09
CA PHE A 15 -8.94 -8.11 17.73
C PHE A 15 -10.18 -8.98 17.48
N ILE A 16 -9.99 -10.21 17.00
CA ILE A 16 -11.08 -11.14 16.67
C ILE A 16 -10.75 -12.56 17.11
N ASP A 17 -11.75 -13.33 17.51
CA ASP A 17 -11.57 -14.77 17.78
C ASP A 17 -11.26 -15.51 16.47
N LEU A 18 -10.16 -16.27 16.49
CA LEU A 18 -9.68 -17.07 15.37
C LEU A 18 -9.69 -18.58 15.69
N SER A 19 -10.44 -19.01 16.71
CA SER A 19 -10.62 -20.41 17.09
C SER A 19 -11.16 -21.24 15.91
N GLN A 20 -12.08 -20.68 15.14
CA GLN A 20 -12.70 -21.28 13.94
C GLN A 20 -11.91 -21.02 12.64
N GLY A 21 -10.68 -20.49 12.75
CA GLY A 21 -9.82 -20.22 11.61
C GLY A 21 -9.86 -18.76 11.12
N ILE A 22 -9.25 -18.53 9.96
CA ILE A 22 -9.02 -17.18 9.42
C ILE A 22 -10.21 -16.76 8.54
N PRO A 23 -10.80 -15.57 8.76
CA PRO A 23 -11.86 -15.06 7.90
C PRO A 23 -11.45 -14.99 6.44
N SER A 24 -12.39 -15.35 5.55
CA SER A 24 -12.20 -15.18 4.11
C SER A 24 -12.10 -13.70 3.73
N HIS A 25 -11.55 -13.42 2.54
CA HIS A 25 -11.55 -12.05 1.99
C HIS A 25 -12.95 -11.43 1.96
N GLN A 26 -13.97 -12.22 1.61
CA GLN A 26 -15.36 -11.74 1.58
C GLN A 26 -15.89 -11.38 2.97
N THR A 27 -15.48 -12.12 4.00
CA THR A 27 -15.90 -11.85 5.38
C THR A 27 -15.32 -10.52 5.85
N LEU A 28 -14.03 -10.28 5.63
CA LEU A 28 -13.40 -9.00 5.95
C LEU A 28 -14.00 -7.86 5.13
N ALA A 29 -14.20 -8.05 3.82
CA ALA A 29 -14.81 -7.03 2.96
C ALA A 29 -16.20 -6.61 3.44
N ARG A 30 -17.03 -7.57 3.88
CA ARG A 30 -18.34 -7.27 4.45
C ARG A 30 -18.24 -6.42 5.73
N VAL A 31 -17.32 -6.76 6.63
CA VAL A 31 -17.09 -5.96 7.85
C VAL A 31 -16.66 -4.53 7.49
N PHE A 32 -15.70 -4.36 6.59
CA PHE A 32 -15.28 -3.03 6.16
C PHE A 32 -16.40 -2.24 5.47
N SER A 33 -17.28 -2.91 4.71
CA SER A 33 -18.41 -2.26 4.04
C SER A 33 -19.48 -1.72 4.99
N LEU A 34 -19.48 -2.15 6.26
CA LEU A 34 -20.40 -1.67 7.29
C LEU A 34 -19.87 -0.45 8.05
N ILE A 35 -18.59 -0.10 7.86
CA ILE A 35 -17.99 1.06 8.53
C ILE A 35 -18.40 2.32 7.77
N GLU A 36 -18.80 3.36 8.49
CA GLU A 36 -19.09 4.66 7.89
C GLU A 36 -17.83 5.22 7.19
N PRO A 37 -17.85 5.45 5.86
CA PRO A 37 -16.66 5.84 5.11
C PRO A 37 -15.98 7.11 5.61
N LEU A 38 -16.74 8.16 5.99
CA LEU A 38 -16.14 9.42 6.45
C LEU A 38 -15.45 9.26 7.81
N GLU A 39 -16.02 8.47 8.71
CA GLU A 39 -15.42 8.18 10.01
C GLU A 39 -14.18 7.30 9.86
N PHE A 40 -14.21 6.34 8.94
CA PHE A 40 -13.04 5.52 8.61
C PHE A 40 -11.91 6.37 8.02
N GLU A 41 -12.22 7.25 7.07
CA GLU A 41 -11.26 8.18 6.48
C GLU A 41 -10.63 9.07 7.56
N ARG A 42 -11.44 9.64 8.45
CA ARG A 42 -10.94 10.49 9.55
C ARG A 42 -10.00 9.72 10.46
N CYS A 43 -10.39 8.53 10.91
CA CYS A 43 -9.56 7.69 11.77
C CYS A 43 -8.24 7.29 11.09
N LEU A 44 -8.32 6.85 9.82
CA LEU A 44 -7.15 6.45 9.05
C LEU A 44 -6.19 7.62 8.83
N SER A 45 -6.72 8.80 8.48
CA SER A 45 -5.91 10.01 8.26
C SER A 45 -5.21 10.45 9.54
N ASN A 46 -5.90 10.43 10.68
CA ASN A 46 -5.30 10.76 11.97
C ASN A 46 -4.18 9.77 12.33
N TRP A 47 -4.43 8.47 12.18
CA TRP A 47 -3.42 7.44 12.46
C TRP A 47 -2.18 7.58 11.56
N VAL A 48 -2.37 7.84 10.26
CA VAL A 48 -1.27 8.12 9.33
C VAL A 48 -0.52 9.40 9.73
N GLY A 49 -1.24 10.43 10.17
CA GLY A 49 -0.67 11.66 10.72
C GLY A 49 0.22 11.40 11.93
N GLU A 50 -0.24 10.60 12.88
CA GLU A 50 0.54 10.21 14.06
C GLU A 50 1.80 9.42 13.67
N ILE A 51 1.68 8.46 12.74
CA ILE A 51 2.83 7.72 12.20
C ILE A 51 3.82 8.68 11.54
N SER A 52 3.34 9.69 10.80
CA SER A 52 4.22 10.63 10.11
C SER A 52 5.11 11.42 11.06
N GLN A 53 4.64 11.67 12.30
CA GLN A 53 5.40 12.35 13.34
C GLN A 53 6.55 11.50 13.91
N LEU A 54 6.53 10.17 13.73
CA LEU A 54 7.62 9.29 14.14
C LEU A 54 8.87 9.42 13.26
N PHE A 55 8.75 10.04 12.08
CA PHE A 55 9.87 10.31 11.20
C PHE A 55 10.42 11.71 11.47
N THR A 56 11.68 11.78 11.90
CA THR A 56 12.39 13.05 12.12
C THR A 56 12.98 13.62 10.82
N ASP A 57 13.22 12.75 9.84
CA ASP A 57 13.83 13.09 8.56
C ASP A 57 12.78 13.35 7.47
N ASP A 58 13.21 13.95 6.36
CA ASP A 58 12.37 14.13 5.17
C ASP A 58 11.92 12.77 4.61
N VAL A 59 10.62 12.55 4.56
CA VAL A 59 10.03 11.38 3.91
C VAL A 59 10.11 11.55 2.40
N ILE A 60 10.81 10.64 1.72
CA ILE A 60 10.82 10.57 0.26
C ILE A 60 9.94 9.40 -0.19
N ALA A 61 8.82 9.71 -0.83
CA ALA A 61 7.92 8.72 -1.40
C ALA A 61 8.51 8.15 -2.71
N ILE A 62 8.66 6.83 -2.78
CA ILE A 62 9.12 6.13 -3.98
C ILE A 62 7.95 5.38 -4.59
N ASP A 63 7.60 5.72 -5.83
CA ASP A 63 6.55 5.06 -6.60
C ASP A 63 7.09 4.53 -7.93
N GLY A 64 6.76 3.28 -8.24
CA GLY A 64 7.21 2.57 -9.43
C GLY A 64 6.05 2.19 -10.33
N LYS A 65 6.10 2.58 -11.61
CA LYS A 65 5.11 2.22 -12.63
C LYS A 65 5.76 1.48 -13.78
N THR A 66 5.09 0.46 -14.29
CA THR A 66 5.52 -0.26 -15.51
C THR A 66 4.57 0.06 -16.65
N SER A 67 5.11 0.53 -17.78
CA SER A 67 4.29 0.86 -18.94
C SER A 67 3.83 -0.42 -19.64
N ARG A 68 2.53 -0.70 -19.57
CA ARG A 68 1.93 -1.84 -20.29
C ARG A 68 2.17 -1.70 -21.80
N GLY A 69 2.47 -2.80 -22.48
CA GLY A 69 2.71 -2.84 -23.93
C GLY A 69 4.05 -2.29 -24.41
N SER A 70 4.94 -1.88 -23.51
CA SER A 70 6.26 -1.33 -23.87
C SER A 70 7.34 -2.39 -24.13
N SER A 71 7.08 -3.65 -23.74
CA SER A 71 7.94 -4.79 -24.05
C SER A 71 7.69 -5.31 -25.46
N HIS A 72 8.73 -5.73 -26.16
CA HIS A 72 8.64 -6.30 -27.51
C HIS A 72 9.53 -7.54 -27.62
N GLN A 73 8.93 -8.73 -27.66
CA GLN A 73 9.65 -10.02 -27.67
C GLN A 73 10.54 -10.18 -28.91
N ARG A 74 10.03 -9.88 -30.12
CA ARG A 74 10.80 -10.00 -31.36
C ARG A 74 12.03 -9.09 -31.41
N GLY A 75 12.00 -7.97 -30.70
CA GLY A 75 13.12 -7.02 -30.60
C GLY A 75 13.94 -7.17 -29.33
N ASN A 76 13.73 -8.25 -28.55
CA ASN A 76 14.35 -8.48 -27.24
C ASN A 76 14.27 -7.26 -26.29
N LYS A 77 13.19 -6.49 -26.37
CA LYS A 77 12.98 -5.27 -25.60
C LYS A 77 12.14 -5.58 -24.37
N LYS A 78 12.70 -5.32 -23.19
CA LYS A 78 11.99 -5.43 -21.91
C LYS A 78 10.99 -4.29 -21.71
N ALA A 79 10.08 -4.48 -20.75
CA ALA A 79 9.09 -3.46 -20.41
C ALA A 79 9.79 -2.23 -19.83
N THR A 80 9.32 -1.05 -20.19
CA THR A 80 9.79 0.21 -19.62
C THR A 80 9.21 0.39 -18.23
N HIS A 81 10.10 0.51 -17.26
CA HIS A 81 9.83 0.79 -15.87
C HIS A 81 10.21 2.25 -15.54
N LEU A 82 9.37 2.91 -14.75
CA LEU A 82 9.57 4.27 -14.29
C LEU A 82 9.48 4.31 -12.76
N ILE A 83 10.49 4.87 -12.12
CA ILE A 83 10.51 5.11 -10.68
C ILE A 83 10.52 6.62 -10.47
N ASN A 84 9.64 7.13 -9.61
CA ASN A 84 9.64 8.52 -9.17
C ASN A 84 10.01 8.58 -7.68
N ALA A 85 10.88 9.53 -7.33
CA ALA A 85 11.13 9.94 -5.95
C ALA A 85 10.46 11.30 -5.74
N TYR A 86 9.50 11.37 -4.82
CA TYR A 86 8.70 12.55 -4.54
C TYR A 86 8.90 13.00 -3.10
N SER A 87 9.09 14.30 -2.88
CA SER A 87 9.11 14.91 -1.55
C SER A 87 7.75 15.55 -1.28
N PRO A 88 6.95 15.00 -0.35
CA PRO A 88 5.71 15.63 0.09
C PRO A 88 5.97 17.00 0.73
N ARG A 89 7.08 17.14 1.46
CA ARG A 89 7.48 18.41 2.11
C ARG A 89 7.67 19.53 1.10
N LEU A 90 8.36 19.26 -0.01
CA LEU A 90 8.61 20.23 -1.07
C LEU A 90 7.53 20.25 -2.15
N SER A 91 6.53 19.36 -2.02
CA SER A 91 5.50 19.12 -3.03
C SER A 91 6.06 18.91 -4.45
N THR A 92 7.22 18.27 -4.57
CA THR A 92 7.94 18.15 -5.86
C THR A 92 8.54 16.76 -6.09
N THR A 93 8.72 16.41 -7.36
CA THR A 93 9.49 15.22 -7.76
C THR A 93 10.97 15.55 -7.71
N LEU A 94 11.71 14.85 -6.86
CA LEU A 94 13.16 15.02 -6.72
C LEU A 94 13.92 14.34 -7.85
N ALA A 95 13.48 13.15 -8.25
CA ALA A 95 14.13 12.37 -9.28
C ALA A 95 13.15 11.45 -9.99
N ARG A 96 13.50 11.11 -11.23
CA ARG A 96 12.80 10.12 -12.04
C ARG A 96 13.82 9.22 -12.71
N TYR A 97 13.69 7.91 -12.52
CA TYR A 97 14.56 6.92 -13.12
C TYR A 97 13.77 6.02 -14.07
N ARG A 98 14.26 5.87 -15.31
CA ARG A 98 13.65 5.01 -16.33
C ARG A 98 14.62 3.90 -16.69
N TYR A 99 14.17 2.64 -16.63
CA TYR A 99 14.93 1.48 -17.10
C TYR A 99 14.06 0.56 -17.94
N ALA A 100 14.69 -0.18 -18.86
CA ALA A 100 14.05 -1.20 -19.70
C ALA A 100 14.91 -2.46 -19.65
#